data_AF-A0A2J6HG39-F1
#
_entry.id   AF-A0A2J6HG39-F1
#
_cell.length_a   1.000
_cell.length_b   1.000
_cell.length_c   1.000
_cell.angle_alpha   90.00
_cell.angle_beta   90.00
_cell.angle_gamma   90.00
#
_symmetry.space_group_name_H-M   'P 1'
#
loop_
_entity.id
_entity.type
_entity.pdbx_description
1 polymer ?
#
loop_
_entity_poly.entity_id
_entity_poly.type
_entity_poly.pdbx_seq_one_letter_code
_entity_poly.pdbx_strand_id
1 'polypeptide(L)'
;MTCTELILSVEKLRKEHFRNSYRLFEIDGFFDKVSNAPKEEYDTRVAEEKVLRARNEVLVEDIVNGISHMKEIKCFHRWLDIHLKTCKLIMQDIDEGSLQSTRAFVAEECYTDWLKVEHGQLDFARPNVYYLRDYDAVFDSVLAEQYHENNSPDGPSYQ
;
A
#
# COMPACT_ATOMS: atom_id res chain seq x y z
N MET A 1 7.29 -16.79 -14.79
CA MET A 1 6.64 -15.61 -14.21
C MET A 1 7.06 -14.40 -15.03
N THR A 2 6.11 -13.62 -15.54
CA THR A 2 6.38 -12.37 -16.26
C THR A 2 6.57 -11.21 -15.28
N CYS A 3 7.16 -10.11 -15.76
CA CYS A 3 7.27 -8.84 -15.03
C CYS A 3 5.91 -8.39 -14.45
N THR A 4 4.85 -8.45 -15.26
CA THR A 4 3.48 -8.11 -14.84
C THR A 4 2.96 -9.04 -13.76
N GLU A 5 3.09 -10.36 -13.93
CA GLU A 5 2.64 -11.34 -12.93
C GLU A 5 3.32 -11.13 -11.58
N LEU A 6 4.62 -10.83 -11.58
CA LEU A 6 5.38 -10.58 -10.36
C LEU A 6 4.93 -9.28 -9.68
N ILE A 7 4.74 -8.19 -10.43
CA ILE A 7 4.20 -6.93 -9.90
C ILE A 7 2.82 -7.16 -9.27
N LEU A 8 1.90 -7.80 -9.99
CA LEU A 8 0.56 -8.09 -9.47
C LEU A 8 0.58 -8.98 -8.24
N SER A 9 1.50 -9.96 -8.18
CA SER A 9 1.67 -10.84 -7.03
C SER A 9 2.12 -10.07 -5.78
N VAL A 10 3.15 -9.23 -5.92
CA VAL A 10 3.66 -8.40 -4.80
C VAL A 10 2.61 -7.40 -4.34
N GLU A 11 1.90 -6.78 -5.27
CA GLU A 11 0.84 -5.82 -4.94
C GLU A 11 -0.33 -6.44 -4.21
N LYS A 12 -0.69 -7.69 -4.55
CA LYS A 12 -1.69 -8.45 -3.80
C LYS A 12 -1.27 -8.64 -2.34
N LEU A 13 -0.01 -9.02 -2.11
CA LEU A 13 0.54 -9.21 -0.77
C LEU A 13 0.58 -7.88 0.00
N ARG A 14 0.99 -6.78 -0.65
CA ARG A 14 0.98 -5.43 -0.07
C ARG A 14 -0.42 -5.01 0.39
N LYS A 15 -1.44 -5.20 -0.45
CA LYS A 15 -2.84 -4.92 -0.08
C LYS A 15 -3.31 -5.74 1.12
N GLU A 16 -2.91 -7.01 1.20
CA GLU A 16 -3.25 -7.84 2.35
C GLU A 16 -2.56 -7.32 3.64
N HIS A 17 -1.28 -6.96 3.53
CA HIS A 17 -0.55 -6.33 4.62
C HIS A 17 -1.20 -5.02 5.08
N PHE A 18 -1.68 -4.21 4.13
CA PHE A 18 -2.38 -2.95 4.40
C PHE A 18 -3.71 -3.19 5.13
N ARG A 19 -4.51 -4.16 4.69
CA ARG A 19 -5.77 -4.54 5.36
C ARG A 19 -5.54 -5.04 6.79
N ASN A 20 -4.53 -5.89 6.99
CA ASN A 20 -4.17 -6.38 8.32
C ASN A 20 -3.69 -5.23 9.23
N SER A 21 -2.92 -4.28 8.69
CA SER A 21 -2.44 -3.11 9.43
C SER A 21 -3.59 -2.18 9.82
N TYR A 22 -4.56 -1.97 8.93
CA TYR A 22 -5.81 -1.27 9.24
C TYR A 22 -6.56 -1.97 10.38
N ARG A 23 -6.70 -3.29 10.32
CA ARG A 23 -7.39 -4.05 11.36
C ARG A 23 -6.67 -4.00 12.70
N LEU A 24 -5.34 -4.05 12.71
CA LEU A 24 -4.54 -3.85 13.92
C LEU A 24 -4.77 -2.47 14.54
N PHE A 25 -4.85 -1.42 13.73
CA PHE A 25 -5.19 -0.07 14.20
C PHE A 25 -6.58 -0.02 14.85
N GLU A 26 -7.59 -0.70 14.29
CA GLU A 26 -8.92 -0.79 14.91
C GLU A 26 -8.90 -1.52 16.26
N ILE A 27 -8.07 -2.56 16.38
CA ILE A 27 -7.89 -3.31 17.63
C ILE A 27 -7.17 -2.45 18.68
N ASP A 28 -6.10 -1.75 18.28
CA ASP A 28 -5.38 -0.82 19.15
C ASP A 28 -6.35 0.27 19.68
N GLY A 29 -7.17 0.86 18.80
CA GLY A 29 -8.19 1.84 19.17
C GLY A 29 -9.38 1.28 19.98
N PHE A 30 -9.62 -0.04 19.92
CA PHE A 30 -10.53 -0.72 20.84
C PHE A 30 -9.91 -0.75 22.24
N PHE A 31 -8.66 -1.20 22.38
CA PHE A 31 -8.00 -1.28 23.69
C PHE A 31 -7.92 0.07 24.41
N ASP A 32 -7.73 1.18 23.68
CA ASP A 32 -7.72 2.53 24.26
C ASP A 32 -9.07 2.96 24.90
N LYS A 33 -10.18 2.36 24.48
CA LYS A 33 -11.55 2.75 24.87
C LYS A 33 -12.19 1.81 25.89
N VAL A 34 -11.51 0.72 26.23
CA VAL A 34 -12.11 -0.40 26.97
C VAL A 34 -11.89 -0.24 28.46
N SER A 35 -12.81 0.45 29.13
CA SER A 35 -12.91 0.41 30.60
C SER A 35 -13.81 -0.73 31.10
N ASN A 36 -14.73 -1.23 30.27
CA ASN A 36 -15.81 -2.16 30.66
C ASN A 36 -16.19 -3.22 29.60
N ALA A 37 -15.35 -3.52 28.61
CA ALA A 37 -15.72 -4.54 27.63
C ALA A 37 -15.81 -5.93 28.29
N PRO A 38 -16.74 -6.80 27.84
CA PRO A 38 -16.78 -8.18 28.29
C PRO A 38 -15.43 -8.86 28.08
N LYS A 39 -14.97 -9.64 29.07
CA LYS A 39 -13.69 -10.35 29.01
C LYS A 39 -13.53 -11.20 27.75
N GLU A 40 -14.61 -11.85 27.31
CA GLU A 40 -14.63 -12.66 26.09
C GLU A 40 -14.33 -11.85 24.83
N GLU A 41 -14.88 -10.63 24.72
CA GLU A 41 -14.58 -9.73 23.61
C GLU A 41 -13.13 -9.28 23.67
N TYR A 42 -12.62 -8.92 24.85
CA TYR A 42 -11.22 -8.54 25.03
C TYR A 42 -10.26 -9.67 24.62
N ASP A 43 -10.48 -10.89 25.13
CA ASP A 43 -9.65 -12.06 24.83
C ASP A 43 -9.68 -12.39 23.32
N THR A 44 -10.84 -12.21 22.67
CA THR A 44 -10.99 -12.36 21.21
C THR A 44 -10.13 -11.36 20.44
N ARG A 45 -10.11 -10.08 20.86
CA ARG A 45 -9.30 -9.04 20.21
C ARG A 45 -7.81 -9.26 20.38
N VAL A 46 -7.37 -9.71 21.56
CA VAL A 46 -5.96 -10.08 21.80
C VAL A 46 -5.53 -11.25 20.92
N ALA A 47 -6.38 -12.27 20.78
CA ALA A 47 -6.09 -13.41 19.90
C ALA A 47 -6.01 -12.97 18.42
N GLU A 48 -6.94 -12.12 17.98
CA GLU A 48 -6.96 -11.56 16.63
C GLU A 48 -5.69 -10.73 16.35
N GLU A 49 -5.31 -9.84 17.26
CA GLU A 49 -4.10 -9.01 17.17
C GLU A 49 -2.85 -9.86 16.96
N LYS A 50 -2.68 -10.91 17.78
CA LYS A 50 -1.52 -11.81 17.71
C LYS A 50 -1.44 -12.51 16.35
N VAL A 51 -2.56 -12.98 15.82
CA VAL A 51 -2.62 -13.65 14.51
C VAL A 51 -2.29 -12.67 13.39
N LEU A 52 -2.84 -11.45 13.44
CA LEU A 52 -2.60 -10.43 12.41
C LEU A 52 -1.14 -9.95 12.41
N ARG A 53 -0.52 -9.78 13.58
CA ARG A 53 0.90 -9.42 13.68
C ARG A 53 1.80 -10.48 13.04
N ALA A 54 1.61 -11.75 13.40
CA ALA A 54 2.38 -12.85 12.82
C ALA A 54 2.19 -12.96 11.29
N ARG A 55 0.95 -12.77 10.80
CA ARG A 55 0.68 -12.74 9.35
C ARG A 55 1.38 -11.58 8.66
N ASN A 56 1.38 -10.40 9.28
CA ASN A 56 2.04 -9.22 8.71
C ASN A 56 3.55 -9.39 8.61
N GLU A 57 4.20 -10.03 9.58
CA GLU A 57 5.64 -10.34 9.50
C GLU A 57 5.95 -11.21 8.27
N VAL A 58 5.17 -12.27 8.04
CA VAL A 58 5.32 -13.14 6.86
C VAL A 58 5.05 -12.38 5.57
N LEU A 59 3.97 -11.57 5.51
CA LEU A 59 3.66 -10.79 4.32
C LEU A 59 4.76 -9.79 3.98
N VAL A 60 5.36 -9.13 4.97
CA VAL A 60 6.48 -8.21 4.74
C VAL A 60 7.68 -8.95 4.16
N GLU A 61 8.02 -10.12 4.70
CA GLU A 61 9.10 -10.96 4.15
C GLU A 61 8.81 -11.35 2.69
N ASP A 62 7.60 -11.81 2.38
CA ASP A 62 7.20 -12.20 1.03
C ASP A 62 7.22 -11.02 0.04
N ILE A 63 6.79 -9.83 0.47
CA ILE A 63 6.86 -8.60 -0.33
C ILE A 63 8.32 -8.24 -0.63
N VAL A 64 9.20 -8.24 0.38
CA VAL A 64 10.62 -7.93 0.22
C VAL A 64 11.30 -8.92 -0.72
N ASN A 65 10.99 -10.21 -0.58
CA ASN A 65 11.48 -11.26 -1.48
C ASN A 65 10.99 -11.04 -2.92
N GLY A 66 9.71 -10.71 -3.09
CA GLY A 66 9.14 -10.40 -4.39
C GLY A 66 9.79 -9.19 -5.06
N ILE A 67 10.02 -8.10 -4.32
CA ILE A 67 10.71 -6.91 -4.82
C ILE A 67 12.18 -7.21 -5.17
N SER A 68 12.85 -8.05 -4.37
CA SER A 68 14.21 -8.50 -4.69
C SER A 68 14.24 -9.28 -6.01
N HIS A 69 13.27 -10.16 -6.23
CA HIS A 69 13.12 -10.87 -7.50
C HIS A 69 12.81 -9.91 -8.67
N MET A 70 12.06 -8.83 -8.43
CA MET A 70 11.85 -7.80 -9.46
C MET A 70 13.15 -7.12 -9.91
N LYS A 71 14.11 -6.95 -9.00
CA LYS A 71 15.44 -6.40 -9.34
C LYS A 71 16.22 -7.36 -10.23
N GLU A 72 16.17 -8.67 -9.94
CA GLU A 72 16.84 -9.71 -10.73
C GLU A 72 16.34 -9.75 -12.18
N ILE A 73 15.02 -9.69 -12.37
CA ILE A 73 14.42 -9.73 -13.71
C ILE A 73 14.28 -8.35 -14.37
N LYS A 74 14.93 -7.33 -13.81
CA LYS A 74 14.96 -5.93 -14.31
C LYS A 74 13.56 -5.29 -14.46
N CYS A 75 12.58 -5.70 -13.66
CA CYS A 75 11.26 -5.07 -13.64
C CYS A 75 11.03 -4.12 -12.46
N PHE A 76 11.97 -4.03 -11.53
CA PHE A 76 11.89 -3.13 -10.37
C PHE A 76 11.58 -1.68 -10.75
N HIS A 77 12.14 -1.18 -11.84
CA HIS A 77 11.94 0.21 -12.29
C HIS A 77 10.48 0.46 -12.72
N ARG A 78 9.80 -0.56 -13.27
CA ARG A 78 8.38 -0.43 -13.63
C ARG A 78 7.49 -0.34 -12.39
N TRP A 79 7.76 -1.18 -11.39
CA TRP A 79 7.09 -1.10 -10.10
C TRP A 79 7.32 0.26 -9.42
N LEU A 80 8.58 0.72 -9.46
CA LEU A 80 8.98 2.03 -8.97
C LEU A 80 8.19 3.15 -9.65
N ASP A 81 8.10 3.16 -10.98
CA ASP A 81 7.34 4.17 -11.73
C ASP A 81 5.86 4.20 -11.33
N ILE A 82 5.24 3.04 -11.12
CA ILE A 82 3.84 2.92 -10.65
C ILE A 82 3.71 3.51 -9.25
N HIS A 83 4.61 3.14 -8.33
CA HIS A 83 4.63 3.64 -6.95
C HIS A 83 4.80 5.17 -6.93
N LEU A 84 5.81 5.71 -7.62
CA LEU A 84 6.07 7.15 -7.65
C LEU A 84 4.91 7.93 -8.29
N LYS A 85 4.28 7.40 -9.35
CA LYS A 85 3.08 8.00 -9.95
C LYS A 85 1.90 8.00 -8.97
N THR A 86 1.71 6.92 -8.22
CA THR A 86 0.67 6.81 -7.19
C THR A 86 0.84 7.88 -6.11
N CYS A 87 2.03 7.97 -5.50
CA CYS A 87 2.35 8.98 -4.49
C CYS A 87 2.16 10.40 -5.02
N LYS A 88 2.60 10.67 -6.26
CA LYS A 88 2.44 11.98 -6.91
C LYS A 88 0.96 12.37 -7.06
N LEU A 89 0.11 11.47 -7.51
CA LEU A 89 -1.32 11.75 -7.68
C LEU A 89 -2.00 12.06 -6.34
N ILE A 90 -1.62 11.34 -5.27
CA ILE A 90 -2.16 11.60 -3.92
C ILE A 90 -1.71 12.98 -3.42
N MET A 91 -0.43 13.35 -3.61
CA MET A 91 0.10 14.65 -3.21
C MET A 91 -0.52 15.82 -4.00
N GLN A 92 -0.90 15.62 -5.25
CA GLN A 92 -1.51 16.65 -6.10
C GLN A 92 -2.96 16.97 -5.74
N ASP A 93 -3.61 16.09 -4.96
CA ASP A 93 -5.01 16.21 -4.57
C ASP A 93 -5.20 16.94 -3.21
N ILE A 94 -4.23 17.80 -2.84
CA ILE A 94 -4.29 18.68 -1.68
C ILE A 94 -4.58 20.11 -2.15
N ASP A 95 -5.68 20.68 -1.68
CA ASP A 95 -5.89 22.13 -1.75
C ASP A 95 -4.86 22.85 -0.88
N GLU A 96 -4.11 23.80 -1.46
CA GLU A 96 -3.04 24.60 -0.83
C GLU A 96 -3.44 25.29 0.49
N GLY A 97 -4.74 25.34 0.82
CA GLY A 97 -5.27 25.93 2.05
C GLY A 97 -5.48 24.98 3.24
N SER A 98 -5.23 23.67 3.13
CA SER A 98 -5.65 22.67 4.15
C SER A 98 -4.51 21.96 4.91
N LEU A 99 -3.45 22.69 5.29
CA LEU A 99 -2.27 22.16 6.01
C LEU A 99 -2.56 21.46 7.36
N GLN A 100 -3.80 21.49 7.87
CA GLN A 100 -4.23 20.74 9.06
C GLN A 100 -5.26 19.63 8.77
N SER A 101 -5.50 19.29 7.51
CA SER A 101 -6.44 18.24 7.14
C SER A 101 -5.78 16.86 7.14
N THR A 102 -6.58 15.81 7.32
CA THR A 102 -6.17 14.41 7.11
C THR A 102 -5.44 14.21 5.77
N ARG A 103 -5.75 15.03 4.75
CA ARG A 103 -5.14 14.95 3.42
C ARG A 103 -3.71 15.49 3.39
N ALA A 104 -3.41 16.52 4.18
CA ALA A 104 -2.03 16.99 4.34
C ALA A 104 -1.14 15.91 4.97
N PHE A 105 -1.62 15.21 6.00
CA PHE A 105 -0.90 14.08 6.61
C PHE A 105 -0.68 12.91 5.64
N VAL A 106 -1.71 12.53 4.87
CA VAL A 106 -1.61 11.47 3.86
C VAL A 106 -0.54 11.79 2.80
N ALA A 107 -0.48 13.05 2.37
CA ALA A 107 0.51 13.46 1.39
C ALA A 107 1.93 13.56 1.96
N GLU A 108 2.09 13.95 3.23
CA GLU A 108 3.39 13.96 3.90
C GLU A 108 3.96 12.54 4.02
N GLU A 109 3.09 11.55 4.27
CA GLU A 109 3.46 10.13 4.22
C GLU A 109 3.77 9.65 2.80
N CYS A 110 2.98 10.05 1.80
CA CYS A 110 3.32 9.77 0.39
C CYS A 110 4.67 10.36 -0.01
N TYR A 111 4.99 11.58 0.43
CA TYR A 111 6.26 12.23 0.16
C TYR A 111 7.42 11.50 0.83
N THR A 112 7.22 11.09 2.09
CA THR A 112 8.22 10.33 2.86
C THR A 112 8.49 8.97 2.21
N ASP A 113 7.44 8.25 1.81
CA ASP A 113 7.57 6.95 1.15
C ASP A 113 8.22 7.10 -0.24
N TRP A 114 7.80 8.11 -1.00
CA TRP A 114 8.41 8.50 -2.28
C TRP A 114 9.92 8.74 -2.14
N LEU A 115 10.34 9.53 -1.14
CA LEU A 115 11.75 9.77 -0.85
C LEU A 115 12.50 8.49 -0.48
N LYS A 116 11.96 7.65 0.41
CA LYS A 116 12.60 6.39 0.81
C LYS A 116 12.83 5.50 -0.40
N VAL A 117 11.79 5.30 -1.21
CA VAL A 117 11.80 4.40 -2.36
C VAL A 117 12.71 4.94 -3.48
N GLU A 118 12.72 6.25 -3.74
CA GLU A 118 13.65 6.89 -4.68
C GLU A 118 15.13 6.66 -4.29
N HIS A 119 15.42 6.63 -2.98
CA HIS A 119 16.75 6.32 -2.45
C HIS A 119 17.01 4.82 -2.22
N GLY A 120 16.13 3.94 -2.72
CA GLY A 120 16.29 2.49 -2.66
C GLY A 120 16.01 1.87 -1.29
N GLN A 121 15.40 2.62 -0.37
CA GLN A 121 14.95 2.13 0.93
C GLN A 121 13.52 1.60 0.80
N LEU A 122 13.30 0.38 1.27
CA LEU A 122 11.98 -0.23 1.36
C LEU A 122 11.67 -0.43 2.83
N ASP A 123 10.74 0.36 3.35
CA ASP A 123 10.33 0.32 4.75
C ASP A 123 8.81 0.17 4.80
N PHE A 124 8.33 -0.97 5.30
CA PHE A 124 6.92 -1.26 5.48
C PHE A 124 6.46 -1.01 6.92
N ALA A 125 7.16 -0.16 7.68
CA ALA A 125 6.73 0.24 9.01
C ALA A 125 5.34 0.91 8.95
N ARG A 126 4.42 0.40 9.80
CA ARG A 126 2.99 0.75 9.93
C ARG A 126 2.61 2.11 9.34
N PRO A 127 2.18 2.14 8.07
CA PRO A 127 1.66 3.36 7.46
C PRO A 127 0.38 3.85 8.14
N ASN A 128 0.09 5.14 8.04
CA ASN A 128 -1.15 5.72 8.51
C ASN A 128 -2.36 5.15 7.78
N VAL A 129 -3.41 4.92 8.55
CA VAL A 129 -4.65 4.29 8.10
C VAL A 129 -5.32 5.02 6.93
N TYR A 130 -5.19 6.34 6.87
CA TYR A 130 -5.72 7.16 5.78
C TYR A 130 -4.83 7.08 4.53
N TYR A 131 -3.51 7.01 4.72
CA TYR A 131 -2.56 6.77 3.62
C TYR A 131 -2.83 5.43 2.96
N LEU A 132 -3.02 4.38 3.77
CA LEU A 132 -3.32 3.02 3.31
C LEU A 132 -4.50 2.95 2.33
N ARG A 133 -5.61 3.62 2.68
CA ARG A 133 -6.84 3.57 1.88
C ARG A 133 -6.70 4.34 0.57
N ASP A 134 -6.17 5.56 0.63
CA ASP A 134 -6.04 6.42 -0.55
C ASP A 134 -4.98 5.85 -1.52
N TYR A 135 -3.90 5.27 -0.98
CA TYR A 135 -2.89 4.59 -1.78
C TYR A 135 -3.47 3.43 -2.59
N ASP A 136 -4.21 2.50 -1.97
CA ASP A 136 -4.77 1.35 -2.69
C ASP A 136 -5.71 1.75 -3.83
N ALA A 137 -6.55 2.76 -3.62
CA ALA A 137 -7.49 3.24 -4.64
C ALA A 137 -6.77 3.89 -5.83
N VAL A 138 -5.78 4.75 -5.56
CA VAL A 138 -5.02 5.41 -6.62
C VAL A 138 -4.09 4.43 -7.34
N PHE A 139 -3.45 3.53 -6.60
CA PHE A 139 -2.57 2.52 -7.16
C PHE A 139 -3.32 1.64 -8.18
N ASP A 140 -4.53 1.19 -7.85
CA ASP A 140 -5.36 0.40 -8.76
C ASP A 140 -5.72 1.13 -10.04
N SER A 141 -5.97 2.44 -9.95
CA SER A 141 -6.19 3.29 -11.14
C SER A 141 -4.94 3.38 -12.01
N VAL A 142 -3.77 3.64 -11.41
CA VAL A 142 -2.49 3.75 -12.13
C VAL A 142 -2.12 2.42 -12.79
N LEU A 143 -2.31 1.33 -12.07
CA LEU A 143 -2.06 -0.02 -12.54
C LEU A 143 -2.98 -0.37 -13.71
N ALA A 144 -4.27 -0.07 -13.59
CA ALA A 144 -5.24 -0.25 -14.67
C ALA A 144 -4.82 0.54 -15.93
N GLU A 145 -4.48 1.83 -15.82
CA GLU A 145 -3.99 2.62 -16.95
C GLU A 145 -2.79 1.98 -17.65
N GLN A 146 -1.80 1.49 -16.90
CA GLN A 146 -0.60 0.87 -17.46
C GLN A 146 -0.84 -0.48 -18.16
N TYR A 147 -1.95 -1.17 -17.85
CA TYR A 147 -2.27 -2.48 -18.43
C TYR A 147 -3.47 -2.45 -19.39
N HIS A 148 -4.31 -1.42 -19.34
CA HIS A 148 -5.39 -1.19 -20.31
C HIS A 148 -4.89 -0.60 -21.64
N GLU A 149 -3.71 0.04 -21.69
CA GLU A 149 -3.13 0.55 -22.95
C GLU A 149 -2.69 -0.54 -23.96
N ASN A 150 -2.79 -1.84 -23.63
CA ASN A 150 -2.51 -2.94 -24.57
C ASN A 150 -3.74 -3.70 -25.08
N ASN A 151 -4.96 -3.23 -24.80
CA ASN A 151 -6.20 -3.83 -25.30
C ASN A 151 -7.13 -2.81 -25.96
N SER A 152 -6.61 -1.79 -26.65
CA SER A 152 -7.45 -1.09 -27.64
C SER A 152 -7.58 -1.98 -28.87
N PRO A 153 -8.76 -2.51 -29.22
CA PRO A 153 -8.99 -3.08 -30.55
C PRO A 153 -8.93 -2.02 -31.66
N ASP A 154 -8.85 -0.74 -31.29
CA ASP A 154 -8.74 0.40 -32.19
C ASP A 154 -7.44 1.17 -31.91
N GLY A 155 -6.34 0.71 -32.49
CA GLY A 155 -5.23 1.59 -32.85
C GLY A 155 -5.51 2.13 -34.24
N PRO A 156 -5.29 3.43 -34.54
CA PRO A 156 -5.44 3.92 -35.90
C PRO A 156 -4.45 3.18 -36.81
N SER A 157 -4.97 2.50 -37.81
CA SER A 157 -4.18 2.05 -38.95
C SER A 157 -3.60 3.28 -39.64
N TYR A 158 -2.28 3.47 -39.55
CA TYR A 158 -1.61 4.40 -40.45
C TYR A 158 -1.76 3.86 -41.87
N GLN A 159 -2.54 4.56 -42.69
CA GLN A 159 -2.37 4.60 -44.14
C GLN A 159 -1.33 5.67 -44.47
#